data_AF-A0ABD7TJE6-F1
#
_entry.id   AF-A0ABD7TJE6-F1
#
_cell.length_a   1.000
_cell.length_b   1.000
_cell.length_c   1.000
_cell.angle_alpha   90.00
_cell.angle_beta   90.00
_cell.angle_gamma   90.00
#
_symmetry.space_group_name_H-M   'P 1'
#
loop_
_entity.id
_entity.type
_entity.pdbx_description
1 polymer ?
#
loop_
_entity_poly.entity_id
_entity_poly.type
_entity_poly.pdbx_seq_one_letter_code
_entity_poly.pdbx_strand_id
1 'polypeptide(L)'
;MKYSVNVHEHYNRVYQANVTRLGGLSPNEAKHIVRFYQLADSVRLDVTIGGSLFEGTTDPDSLCEAADLLEAAMKIGRELTDEATKKK
;
A
#
# COMPACT_ATOMS: atom_id res chain seq x y z
N MET A 1 26.22 -3.96 7.46
CA MET A 1 24.97 -4.74 7.42
C MET A 1 24.03 -4.00 6.48
N LYS A 2 23.57 -4.62 5.39
CA LYS A 2 22.67 -3.97 4.42
C LYS A 2 21.25 -4.37 4.81
N TYR A 3 20.45 -3.41 5.28
CA TYR A 3 19.04 -3.64 5.59
C TYR A 3 18.25 -3.55 4.28
N SER A 4 17.56 -4.62 3.90
CA SER A 4 16.74 -4.65 2.70
C SER A 4 15.32 -5.07 3.06
N VAL A 5 14.33 -4.33 2.58
CA VAL A 5 12.92 -4.71 2.70
C VAL A 5 12.59 -5.74 1.62
N ASN A 6 12.15 -6.93 2.00
CA ASN A 6 11.73 -7.95 1.04
C ASN A 6 10.23 -7.81 0.77
N VAL A 7 9.88 -7.33 -0.42
CA VAL A 7 8.49 -7.22 -0.87
C VAL A 7 8.18 -8.35 -1.85
N HIS A 8 7.18 -9.17 -1.53
CA HIS A 8 6.78 -10.27 -2.40
C HIS A 8 6.26 -9.75 -3.75
N GLU A 9 6.57 -10.44 -4.84
CA GLU A 9 6.10 -10.15 -6.22
C GLU A 9 4.57 -10.14 -6.39
N HIS A 10 3.82 -10.54 -5.37
CA HIS A 10 2.36 -10.68 -5.38
C HIS A 10 1.70 -9.88 -4.25
N TYR A 11 2.39 -8.88 -3.69
CA TYR A 11 1.84 -8.02 -2.65
C TYR A 11 0.49 -7.38 -3.04
N ASN A 12 0.24 -7.16 -4.34
CA ASN A 12 -0.98 -6.55 -4.88
C ASN A 12 -2.06 -7.56 -5.34
N ARG A 13 -1.98 -8.84 -4.95
CA ARG A 13 -2.91 -9.88 -5.43
C ARG A 13 -4.39 -9.55 -5.15
N VAL A 14 -4.67 -8.90 -4.02
CA VAL A 14 -6.02 -8.43 -3.67
C VAL A 14 -6.51 -7.35 -4.64
N TYR A 15 -5.65 -6.40 -5.00
CA TYR A 15 -5.97 -5.39 -6.01
C TYR A 15 -6.23 -6.03 -7.37
N GLN A 16 -5.34 -6.92 -7.84
CA GLN A 16 -5.48 -7.62 -9.11
C GLN A 16 -6.80 -8.41 -9.21
N ALA A 17 -7.24 -9.01 -8.11
CA ALA A 17 -8.50 -9.75 -8.07
C ALA A 17 -9.76 -8.85 -8.15
N ASN A 18 -9.65 -7.57 -7.80
CA ASN A 18 -10.78 -6.64 -7.72
C ASN A 18 -10.79 -5.56 -8.81
N VAL A 19 -9.65 -5.26 -9.45
CA VAL A 19 -9.52 -4.15 -10.40
C VAL A 19 -10.49 -4.26 -11.59
N THR A 20 -10.73 -5.48 -12.09
CA THR A 20 -11.67 -5.72 -13.19
C THR A 20 -13.15 -5.59 -12.77
N ARG A 21 -13.41 -5.55 -11.46
CA ARG A 21 -14.74 -5.51 -10.85
C ARG A 21 -15.07 -4.18 -10.18
N LEU A 22 -14.20 -3.16 -10.31
CA LEU A 22 -14.39 -1.85 -9.68
C LEU A 22 -15.75 -1.23 -10.01
N GLY A 23 -16.25 -1.40 -11.24
CA GLY A 23 -17.57 -0.90 -11.66
C GLY A 23 -18.77 -1.55 -10.96
N GLY A 24 -18.56 -2.68 -10.27
CA GLY A 24 -19.58 -3.37 -9.48
C GLY A 24 -19.51 -3.12 -7.97
N LEU A 25 -18.59 -2.25 -7.52
CA LEU A 25 -18.43 -1.87 -6.12
C LEU A 25 -19.11 -0.54 -5.83
N SER A 26 -19.34 -0.24 -4.55
CA SER A 26 -19.73 1.13 -4.20
C SER A 26 -18.60 2.11 -4.57
N PRO A 27 -18.91 3.38 -4.86
CA PRO A 27 -17.89 4.38 -5.16
C PRO A 27 -16.81 4.51 -4.07
N ASN A 28 -17.19 4.32 -2.81
CA ASN A 28 -16.27 4.40 -1.68
C ASN A 28 -15.31 3.19 -1.65
N GLU A 29 -15.82 1.97 -1.80
CA GLU A 29 -15.00 0.76 -1.88
C GLU A 29 -14.05 0.79 -3.07
N ALA A 30 -14.55 1.18 -4.25
CA ALA A 30 -13.73 1.30 -5.46
C ALA A 30 -12.58 2.30 -5.27
N LYS A 31 -12.87 3.48 -4.70
CA LYS A 31 -11.85 4.48 -4.35
C LYS A 31 -10.84 3.94 -3.37
N HIS A 32 -11.27 3.24 -2.32
CA HIS A 32 -10.38 2.68 -1.30
C HIS A 32 -9.45 1.61 -1.88
N ILE A 33 -9.95 0.69 -2.71
CA ILE A 33 -9.12 -0.34 -3.35
C ILE A 33 -8.02 0.28 -4.23
N VAL A 34 -8.38 1.28 -5.04
CA VAL A 34 -7.41 1.97 -5.90
C VAL A 34 -6.38 2.73 -5.07
N ARG A 35 -6.84 3.51 -4.09
CA ARG A 35 -5.96 4.35 -3.25
C ARG A 35 -5.04 3.50 -2.37
N PHE A 36 -5.55 2.42 -1.79
CA PHE A 36 -4.75 1.45 -1.04
C PHE A 36 -3.59 0.93 -1.89
N TYR A 37 -3.89 0.48 -3.11
CA TYR A 37 -2.88 -0.05 -4.01
C TYR A 37 -1.83 0.98 -4.40
N GLN A 38 -2.25 2.20 -4.77
CA GLN A 38 -1.33 3.27 -5.16
C GLN A 38 -0.35 3.64 -4.05
N LEU A 39 -0.83 3.75 -2.81
CA LEU A 39 0.02 4.07 -1.66
C LEU A 39 0.99 2.91 -1.36
N ALA A 40 0.51 1.67 -1.37
CA ALA A 40 1.35 0.49 -1.15
C ALA A 40 2.42 0.30 -2.24
N ASP A 41 2.08 0.58 -3.51
CA ASP A 41 3.05 0.52 -4.61
C ASP A 41 4.08 1.65 -4.55
N SER A 42 3.69 2.85 -4.11
CA SER A 42 4.65 3.94 -3.87
C SER A 42 5.70 3.53 -2.83
N VAL A 43 5.25 3.01 -1.68
CA VAL A 43 6.18 2.51 -0.64
C VAL A 43 7.06 1.38 -1.18
N ARG A 44 6.50 0.47 -1.99
CA ARG A 44 7.30 -0.58 -2.64
C ARG A 44 8.40 0.01 -3.52
N LEU A 45 8.09 1.03 -4.33
CA LEU A 45 9.07 1.69 -5.19
C LEU A 45 10.17 2.34 -4.35
N ASP A 46 9.83 2.99 -3.24
CA ASP A 46 10.82 3.64 -2.36
C ASP A 46 11.80 2.64 -1.74
N VAL A 47 11.34 1.43 -1.38
CA VAL A 47 12.16 0.43 -0.69
C VAL A 47 12.81 -0.61 -1.61
N THR A 48 12.58 -0.56 -2.92
CA THR A 48 13.15 -1.50 -3.91
C THR A 48 14.21 -0.83 -4.79
N ILE A 49 14.93 -1.62 -5.59
CA ILE A 49 16.08 -1.16 -6.38
C ILE A 49 15.77 0.14 -7.14
N GLY A 50 16.54 1.20 -6.85
CA GLY A 50 16.37 2.53 -7.45
C GLY A 50 15.52 3.49 -6.63
N GLY A 51 14.86 3.02 -5.56
CA GLY A 51 14.11 3.84 -4.61
C GLY A 51 14.97 4.54 -3.57
N SER A 52 14.42 5.59 -2.97
CA SER A 52 15.10 6.47 -1.99
C SER A 52 15.50 5.76 -0.70
N LEU A 53 14.85 4.65 -0.34
CA LEU A 53 15.07 3.90 0.89
C LEU A 53 15.75 2.55 0.68
N PHE A 54 16.04 2.15 -0.56
CA PHE A 54 16.57 0.83 -0.89
C PHE A 54 17.88 0.49 -0.19
N GLU A 55 18.81 1.44 -0.11
CA GLU A 55 20.09 1.28 0.56
C GLU A 55 20.13 1.89 1.96
N GLY A 56 18.97 2.35 2.46
CA GLY A 56 18.85 3.25 3.59
C GLY A 56 19.06 4.72 3.18
N THR A 57 18.61 5.63 4.03
CA THR A 57 18.73 7.08 3.82
C THR A 57 19.25 7.77 5.08
N THR A 58 19.98 8.86 4.92
CA THR A 58 20.30 9.81 6.00
C THR A 58 19.36 11.01 6.03
N ASP A 59 18.49 11.12 5.03
CA ASP A 59 17.45 12.14 4.96
C ASP A 59 16.22 11.68 5.76
N PRO A 60 15.91 12.31 6.91
CA PRO A 60 14.76 11.94 7.72
C PRO A 60 13.44 12.17 6.98
N ASP A 61 13.38 13.14 6.05
CA ASP A 61 12.14 13.48 5.35
C ASP A 61 11.71 12.36 4.41
N SER A 62 12.64 11.80 3.64
CA SER A 62 12.41 10.61 2.80
C SER A 62 11.82 9.42 3.59
N LEU A 63 12.27 9.21 4.83
CA LEU A 63 11.73 8.15 5.69
C LEU A 63 10.31 8.49 6.17
N CYS A 64 10.10 9.73 6.61
CA CYS A 64 8.79 10.21 7.06
C CYS A 64 7.75 10.12 5.95
N GLU A 65 8.08 10.54 4.73
CA GLU A 65 7.16 10.47 3.59
C GLU A 65 6.72 9.03 3.28
N ALA A 66 7.66 8.08 3.22
CA ALA A 66 7.32 6.68 3.01
C ALA A 66 6.51 6.09 4.18
N ALA A 67 6.80 6.50 5.41
CA ALA A 67 6.04 6.09 6.59
C ALA A 67 4.60 6.61 6.54
N ASP A 68 4.39 7.87 6.15
CA ASP A 68 3.07 8.49 5.99
C ASP A 68 2.25 7.80 4.89
N LEU A 69 2.89 7.48 3.76
CA LEU A 69 2.27 6.70 2.68
C LEU A 69 1.83 5.32 3.17
N LEU A 70 2.71 4.63 3.91
CA LEU A 70 2.41 3.33 4.47
C LEU A 70 1.28 3.41 5.50
N GLU A 71 1.29 4.38 6.39
CA GLU A 71 0.24 4.58 7.39
C GLU A 71 -1.12 4.82 6.71
N ALA A 72 -1.15 5.68 5.69
CA ALA A 72 -2.35 5.94 4.91
C ALA A 72 -2.86 4.68 4.19
N ALA A 73 -1.97 3.87 3.61
CA ALA A 73 -2.33 2.59 3.02
C ALA A 73 -2.95 1.66 4.09
N MET A 74 -2.28 1.50 5.23
CA MET A 74 -2.72 0.62 6.30
C MET A 74 -4.07 1.06 6.89
N LYS A 75 -4.34 2.37 6.97
CA LYS A 75 -5.64 2.89 7.40
C LYS A 75 -6.75 2.45 6.45
N ILE A 76 -6.56 2.62 5.14
CA ILE A 76 -7.54 2.20 4.14
C ILE A 76 -7.71 0.66 4.15
N GLY A 77 -6.61 -0.07 4.29
CA GLY A 77 -6.63 -1.53 4.41
C GLY A 77 -7.48 -2.00 5.58
N ARG A 78 -7.31 -1.36 6.76
CA ARG A 78 -8.16 -1.61 7.93
C ARG A 78 -9.63 -1.28 7.66
N GLU A 79 -9.94 -0.12 7.06
CA GLU A 79 -11.32 0.24 6.72
C GLU A 79 -11.99 -0.78 5.78
N LEU A 80 -11.26 -1.29 4.78
CA LEU A 80 -11.75 -2.33 3.87
C LEU A 80 -11.99 -3.68 4.58
N THR A 81 -11.26 -4.00 5.64
CA THR A 81 -11.41 -5.27 6.38
C THR A 81 -12.33 -5.16 7.61
N ASP A 82 -12.44 -3.98 8.22
CA ASP A 82 -13.25 -3.74 9.43
C ASP A 82 -14.74 -3.64 9.11
N GLU A 83 -15.11 -3.27 7.88
CA GLU A 83 -16.50 -3.42 7.42
C GLU A 83 -16.93 -4.90 7.36
N ALA A 84 -15.99 -5.82 7.11
CA ALA A 84 -16.29 -7.25 7.03
C ALA A 84 -16.61 -7.86 8.41
N THR A 85 -16.10 -7.29 9.50
CA THR A 85 -16.35 -7.77 10.88
C THR A 85 -17.64 -7.22 11.49
N LYS A 86 -18.16 -6.09 11.01
CA LYS A 86 -19.42 -5.49 11.50
C LYS A 86 -20.70 -6.10 10.91
N LYS A 87 -20.61 -6.97 9.90
CA LYS A 87 -21.76 -7.66 9.28
C LYS A 87 -22.11 -9.03 9.91
N LYS A 88 -21.75 -9.28 11.17
CA LYS A 88 -22.15 -10.49 11.90
C LYS A 88 -23.13 -10.18 13.02
#